data_AF-A0A8T8HSK1-F1
#
_entry.id   AF-A0A8T8HSK1-F1
#
_cell.length_a   1.000
_cell.length_b   1.000
_cell.length_c   1.000
_cell.angle_alpha   90.00
_cell.angle_beta   90.00
_cell.angle_gamma   90.00
#
_symmetry.space_group_name_H-M   'P 1'
#
loop_
_entity.id
_entity.type
_entity.pdbx_description
1 polymer ?
#
loop_
_entity_poly.entity_id
_entity_poly.type
_entity_poly.pdbx_seq_one_letter_code
_entity_poly.pdbx_strand_id
1 'polypeptide(L)'
;MSGSAMERLQAKAAELQSRLGGISTGLRGLQLGPSALGPIGMFTVSGLNSSTTNSVEQVDRAATTFGNVQAGLRATQQTHVLTDANSSKEFGRIIPYSGALGPPGGPSGGPSG
;
A
#
# COMPACT_ATOMS: atom_id res chain seq x y z
N MET A 1 15.64 10.19 2.27
CA MET A 1 15.71 8.81 1.73
C MET A 1 14.50 7.94 2.13
N SER A 2 13.26 8.46 2.11
CA SER A 2 12.05 7.71 2.52
C SER A 2 11.17 7.22 1.35
N GLY A 3 11.39 7.74 0.13
CA GLY A 3 10.58 7.40 -1.05
C GLY A 3 10.74 5.95 -1.54
N SER A 4 11.94 5.39 -1.44
CA SER A 4 12.26 4.07 -1.99
C SER A 4 11.64 2.89 -1.23
N ALA A 5 11.34 3.02 0.06
CA ALA A 5 10.67 1.96 0.82
C ALA A 5 9.16 1.94 0.57
N MET A 6 8.52 3.11 0.55
CA MET A 6 7.10 3.29 0.22
C MET A 6 6.77 2.80 -1.19
N GLU A 7 7.57 3.18 -2.18
CA GLU A 7 7.37 2.74 -3.58
C GLU A 7 7.49 1.23 -3.72
N ARG A 8 8.46 0.60 -3.03
CA ARG A 8 8.62 -0.86 -3.04
C ARG A 8 7.44 -1.55 -2.38
N LEU A 9 6.91 -1.01 -1.29
CA LEU A 9 5.74 -1.55 -0.61
C LEU A 9 4.48 -1.42 -1.48
N GLN A 10 4.30 -0.26 -2.12
CA GLN A 10 3.22 -0.03 -3.08
C GLN A 10 3.30 -1.01 -4.26
N ALA A 11 4.49 -1.22 -4.83
CA ALA A 11 4.71 -2.17 -5.92
C ALA A 11 4.39 -3.61 -5.50
N LYS A 12 4.80 -4.01 -4.28
CA LYS A 12 4.48 -5.34 -3.74
C LYS A 12 2.99 -5.52 -3.47
N ALA A 13 2.29 -4.51 -2.96
CA ALA A 13 0.85 -4.55 -2.76
C ALA A 13 0.09 -4.71 -4.10
N ALA A 14 0.51 -3.98 -5.14
CA ALA A 14 -0.06 -4.09 -6.49
C ALA A 14 0.18 -5.48 -7.12
N GLU A 15 1.40 -6.01 -6.99
CA GLU A 15 1.77 -7.36 -7.43
C GLU A 15 0.90 -8.42 -6.75
N LEU A 16 0.70 -8.32 -5.42
CA LEU A 16 -0.15 -9.21 -4.64
C LEU A 16 -1.62 -9.13 -5.07
N GLN A 17 -2.16 -7.92 -5.24
CA GLN A 17 -3.52 -7.72 -5.76
C GLN A 17 -3.69 -8.39 -7.12
N SER A 18 -2.76 -8.18 -8.05
CA SER A 18 -2.82 -8.74 -9.41
C SER A 18 -2.76 -10.27 -9.40
N ARG A 19 -1.83 -10.84 -8.63
CA ARG A 19 -1.71 -12.29 -8.44
C ARG A 19 -2.96 -12.91 -7.84
N LEU A 20 -3.53 -12.29 -6.81
CA LEU A 20 -4.78 -12.74 -6.19
C LEU A 20 -5.95 -12.67 -7.18
N GLY A 21 -6.05 -11.61 -7.98
CA GLY A 21 -7.05 -11.53 -9.06
C GLY A 21 -6.92 -12.67 -10.09
N GLY A 22 -5.68 -13.03 -10.46
CA GLY A 22 -5.41 -14.19 -11.32
C GLY A 22 -5.83 -15.51 -10.69
N ILE A 23 -5.54 -15.71 -9.40
CA ILE A 23 -5.95 -16.91 -8.64
C ILE A 23 -7.48 -16.99 -8.52
N SER A 24 -8.15 -15.88 -8.20
CA SER A 24 -9.62 -15.78 -8.15
C SER A 24 -10.25 -16.19 -9.49
N THR A 25 -9.71 -15.68 -10.60
CA THR A 25 -10.17 -16.01 -11.95
C THR A 25 -9.96 -17.50 -12.27
N GLY A 26 -8.80 -18.06 -11.94
CA GLY A 26 -8.50 -19.48 -12.15
C GLY A 26 -9.39 -20.40 -11.32
N LEU A 27 -9.65 -20.06 -10.05
CA LEU A 27 -10.56 -20.81 -9.18
C LEU A 27 -12.00 -20.78 -9.68
N ARG A 28 -12.49 -19.62 -10.16
CA ARG A 28 -13.83 -19.53 -10.77
C ARG A 28 -13.95 -20.43 -12.00
N GLY A 29 -12.87 -20.63 -12.75
CA GLY A 29 -12.81 -21.54 -13.89
C GLY A 29 -12.78 -23.03 -13.55
N LEU A 30 -12.54 -23.40 -12.28
CA LEU A 30 -12.39 -24.79 -11.83
C LEU A 30 -13.70 -25.43 -11.34
N GLN A 31 -14.86 -24.83 -11.63
CA GLN A 31 -16.14 -25.42 -11.20
C GLN A 31 -16.37 -26.78 -11.87
N LEU A 32 -16.60 -27.79 -11.03
CA LEU A 32 -16.87 -29.15 -11.47
C LEU A 32 -18.34 -29.24 -11.91
N GLY A 33 -18.57 -29.78 -13.10
CA GLY A 33 -19.93 -30.05 -13.59
C GLY A 33 -20.64 -31.10 -12.73
N PRO A 34 -21.99 -31.09 -12.67
CA PRO A 34 -22.78 -31.98 -11.82
C PRO A 34 -22.57 -33.48 -12.11
N SER A 35 -21.96 -33.84 -13.24
CA SER A 35 -21.63 -35.22 -13.62
C SER A 35 -20.14 -35.55 -13.54
N ALA A 36 -19.28 -34.63 -13.07
CA ALA A 36 -17.83 -34.78 -13.11
C ALA A 36 -17.28 -35.95 -12.27
N LEU A 37 -18.03 -36.38 -11.25
CA LEU A 37 -17.67 -37.47 -10.34
C LEU A 37 -18.68 -38.64 -10.37
N GLY A 38 -19.50 -38.71 -11.41
CA GLY A 38 -20.55 -39.74 -11.54
C GLY A 38 -21.67 -39.62 -10.49
N PRO A 39 -22.62 -40.59 -10.44
CA PRO A 39 -23.82 -40.50 -9.60
C PRO A 39 -23.54 -40.52 -8.09
N ILE A 40 -22.41 -41.07 -7.64
CA ILE A 40 -22.00 -41.05 -6.23
C ILE A 40 -21.38 -39.69 -5.86
N GLY A 41 -20.83 -38.96 -6.84
CA GLY A 41 -20.09 -37.73 -6.61
C GLY A 41 -20.92 -36.45 -6.50
N MET A 42 -22.23 -36.49 -6.76
CA MET A 42 -23.07 -35.27 -6.80
C MET A 42 -22.99 -34.40 -5.54
N PHE A 43 -22.96 -35.01 -4.36
CA PHE A 43 -22.84 -34.28 -3.09
C PHE A 43 -21.44 -33.71 -2.88
N THR A 44 -20.42 -34.41 -3.36
CA THR A 44 -19.03 -33.97 -3.28
C THR A 44 -18.73 -32.82 -4.25
N VAL A 45 -19.33 -32.83 -5.44
CA VAL A 45 -19.22 -31.74 -6.43
C VAL A 45 -19.82 -30.44 -5.86
N SER A 46 -20.99 -30.50 -5.22
CA SER A 46 -21.57 -29.33 -4.55
C SER A 46 -20.69 -28.80 -3.41
N GLY A 47 -20.11 -29.69 -2.59
CA GLY A 47 -19.19 -29.29 -1.52
C GLY A 47 -17.90 -28.65 -2.06
N LEU A 48 -17.33 -29.23 -3.13
CA LEU A 48 -16.13 -28.71 -3.79
C LEU A 48 -16.42 -27.37 -4.47
N ASN A 49 -17.53 -27.22 -5.20
CA ASN A 49 -17.91 -25.95 -5.81
C ASN A 49 -18.20 -24.87 -4.76
N SER A 50 -18.83 -25.23 -3.63
CA SER A 50 -19.05 -24.30 -2.51
C SER A 50 -17.74 -23.89 -1.85
N SER A 51 -16.79 -24.82 -1.69
CA SER A 51 -15.45 -24.55 -1.16
C SER A 51 -14.64 -23.64 -2.11
N THR A 52 -14.71 -23.89 -3.42
CA THR A 52 -14.10 -23.04 -4.44
C THR A 52 -14.71 -21.64 -4.42
N THR A 53 -16.03 -21.51 -4.27
CA THR A 53 -16.71 -20.21 -4.17
C THR A 53 -16.25 -19.43 -2.93
N ASN A 54 -16.21 -20.07 -1.76
CA ASN A 54 -15.68 -19.45 -0.53
C ASN A 54 -14.21 -19.02 -0.68
N SER A 55 -13.39 -19.84 -1.36
CA SER A 55 -11.99 -19.53 -1.62
C SER A 55 -11.85 -18.30 -2.52
N VAL A 56 -12.64 -18.21 -3.58
CA VAL A 56 -12.72 -17.04 -4.46
C VAL A 56 -13.08 -15.78 -3.68
N GLU A 57 -14.10 -15.83 -2.82
CA GLU A 57 -14.51 -14.69 -2.00
C GLU A 57 -13.43 -14.23 -1.02
N GLN A 58 -12.67 -15.16 -0.43
CA GLN A 58 -11.54 -14.81 0.44
C GLN A 58 -10.41 -14.15 -0.36
N VAL A 59 -10.11 -14.66 -1.55
CA VAL A 59 -9.10 -14.10 -2.44
C VAL A 59 -9.50 -12.70 -2.93
N ASP A 60 -10.76 -12.48 -3.29
CA ASP A 60 -11.26 -11.16 -3.68
C ASP A 60 -11.21 -10.14 -2.51
N ARG A 61 -11.54 -10.57 -1.30
CA ARG A 61 -11.37 -9.74 -0.08
C ARG A 61 -9.91 -9.38 0.18
N ALA A 62 -9.01 -10.35 0.02
CA ALA A 62 -7.58 -10.11 0.16
C ALA A 62 -7.07 -9.13 -0.92
N ALA A 63 -7.46 -9.33 -2.18
CA ALA A 63 -7.09 -8.43 -3.29
C ALA A 63 -7.58 -6.99 -3.03
N THR A 64 -8.83 -6.83 -2.58
CA THR A 64 -9.39 -5.52 -2.20
C THR A 64 -8.59 -4.88 -1.06
N THR A 65 -8.22 -5.66 -0.05
CA THR A 65 -7.42 -5.19 1.09
C THR A 65 -6.05 -4.69 0.63
N PHE A 66 -5.35 -5.42 -0.25
CA PHE A 66 -4.08 -4.97 -0.80
C PHE A 66 -4.21 -3.73 -1.69
N GLY A 67 -5.31 -3.60 -2.45
CA GLY A 67 -5.63 -2.37 -3.17
C GLY A 67 -5.82 -1.17 -2.25
N ASN A 68 -6.52 -1.35 -1.12
CA ASN A 68 -6.70 -0.30 -0.11
C ASN A 68 -5.37 0.10 0.56
N VAL A 69 -4.50 -0.87 0.85
CA VAL A 69 -3.15 -0.60 1.37
C VAL A 69 -2.35 0.21 0.34
N GLN A 70 -2.39 -0.16 -0.94
CA GLN A 70 -1.73 0.60 -2.01
C GLN A 70 -2.22 2.05 -2.07
N ALA A 71 -3.54 2.27 -2.00
CA ALA A 71 -4.14 3.60 -1.99
C ALA A 71 -3.72 4.41 -0.76
N GLY A 72 -3.72 3.78 0.42
CA GLY A 72 -3.26 4.40 1.67
C GLY A 72 -1.80 4.83 1.60
N LEU A 73 -0.92 3.97 1.08
CA LEU A 73 0.51 4.28 0.91
C LEU A 73 0.73 5.48 -0.02
N ARG A 74 -0.03 5.55 -1.13
CA ARG A 74 0.00 6.72 -2.03
C ARG A 74 -0.43 8.00 -1.32
N ALA A 75 -1.52 7.94 -0.56
CA ALA A 75 -2.03 9.08 0.20
C ALA A 75 -0.99 9.54 1.25
N THR A 76 -0.38 8.61 1.99
CA THR A 76 0.67 8.96 2.96
C THR A 76 1.90 9.58 2.28
N GLN A 77 2.32 9.06 1.13
CA GLN A 77 3.42 9.63 0.37
C GLN A 77 3.10 11.07 -0.09
N GLN A 78 1.89 11.30 -0.62
CA GLN A 78 1.45 12.64 -1.02
C GLN A 78 1.41 13.60 0.18
N THR A 79 0.83 13.18 1.30
CA THR A 79 0.78 13.99 2.53
C THR A 79 2.18 14.32 3.02
N HIS A 80 3.12 13.36 2.99
CA HIS A 80 4.51 13.60 3.37
C HIS A 80 5.17 14.66 2.48
N VAL A 81 5.05 14.54 1.15
CA VAL A 81 5.61 15.51 0.20
C VAL A 81 5.00 16.90 0.40
N LEU A 82 3.68 16.99 0.58
CA LEU A 82 2.99 18.25 0.81
C LEU A 82 3.41 18.89 2.14
N THR A 83 3.54 18.08 3.20
CA THR A 83 3.95 18.54 4.53
C THR A 83 5.38 19.06 4.50
N ASP A 84 6.29 18.36 3.83
CA ASP A 84 7.70 18.75 3.68
C ASP A 84 7.84 20.05 2.87
N ALA A 85 7.12 20.16 1.75
CA ALA A 85 7.08 21.37 0.94
C ALA A 85 6.47 22.56 1.71
N ASN A 86 5.42 22.33 2.49
CA ASN A 86 4.80 23.36 3.31
C ASN A 86 5.74 23.81 4.45
N SER A 87 6.38 22.85 5.13
CA SER A 87 7.36 23.13 6.18
C SER A 87 8.53 23.94 5.64
N SER A 88 9.07 23.59 4.48
CA SER A 88 10.15 24.33 3.82
C SER A 88 9.75 25.78 3.50
N LYS A 89 8.50 26.01 3.07
CA LYS A 89 7.99 27.38 2.82
C LYS A 89 7.87 28.18 4.11
N GLU A 90 7.36 27.58 5.17
CA GLU A 90 7.20 28.25 6.47
C GLU A 90 8.57 28.55 7.10
N PHE A 91 9.54 27.63 7.03
CA PHE A 91 10.90 27.89 7.49
C PHE A 91 11.63 28.92 6.62
N GLY A 92 11.43 28.92 5.30
CA GLY A 92 12.02 29.93 4.40
C GLY A 92 11.46 31.34 4.57
N ARG A 93 10.29 31.47 5.22
CA ARG A 93 9.69 32.77 5.59
C ARG A 93 10.23 33.33 6.90
N ILE A 94 10.89 32.50 7.71
CA ILE A 94 11.59 32.97 8.88
C ILE A 94 12.82 33.73 8.37
N ILE A 95 12.74 35.06 8.35
CA ILE A 95 13.92 35.90 8.19
C ILE A 95 14.73 35.75 9.47
N PRO A 96 15.91 35.11 9.46
CA PRO A 96 16.76 35.10 10.64
C PRO A 96 17.12 36.56 10.93
N TYR A 97 16.71 37.05 12.10
CA TYR A 97 17.00 38.41 12.53
C TYR A 97 18.53 38.58 12.59
N SER A 98 19.09 39.32 11.63
CA SER A 98 20.54 39.56 11.49
C SER A 98 21.11 40.49 12.56
N GLY A 99 20.26 40.99 13.46
CA GLY A 99 20.66 41.76 14.64
C GLY A 99 20.61 40.97 15.95
N ALA A 100 20.43 39.65 15.91
CA ALA A 100 20.40 38.84 17.13
C ALA A 100 21.79 38.90 17.77
N LEU A 101 21.91 39.60 18.91
CA LEU A 101 23.07 39.40 19.77
C LEU A 101 23.14 37.92 20.09
N GLY A 102 24.29 37.31 19.80
CA GLY A 102 24.55 35.93 20.17
C GLY A 102 24.18 35.71 21.65
N PRO A 103 23.65 34.54 22.02
CA PRO A 103 23.28 34.27 23.40
C PRO A 103 24.48 34.62 24.31
N PRO A 104 24.28 35.34 25.42
CA PRO A 104 25.38 35.76 26.27
C PRO A 104 26.19 34.53 26.69
N GLY A 105 27.44 34.45 26.21
CA GLY A 105 28.37 33.33 26.43
C GLY A 105 28.58 32.34 25.26
N GLY A 106 27.94 32.54 24.10
CA GLY A 106 28.17 31.72 22.90
C GLY A 106 29.49 32.08 22.17
N PRO A 107 30.18 31.11 21.52
CA PRO A 107 31.43 31.37 20.84
C PRO A 107 31.25 32.40 19.70
N SER A 108 32.02 33.48 19.77
CA SER A 108 32.12 34.50 18.73
C SER A 108 32.79 33.91 17.48
N GLY A 109 32.02 33.50 16.48
CA GLY A 109 32.61 33.02 15.23
C GLY A 109 31.62 32.34 14.29
N GLY A 110 30.87 33.13 13.53
CA GLY A 110 30.28 32.70 12.26
C GLY A 110 31.22 33.05 11.09
N PRO A 111 31.24 32.27 10.01
CA PRO A 111 32.28 32.35 8.97
C PRO A 111 32.21 33.65 8.18
N SER A 112 33.37 34.24 7.94
CA SER A 112 33.55 35.23 6.88
C SER A 112 33.94 34.47 5.60
N GLY A 113 33.08 34.50 4.58
CA GLY A 113 33.34 33.90 3.27
C GLY A 113 32.13 33.21 2.68
#